data_AF-D3D7I9-F1
#
_entry.id   AF-D3D7I9-F1
#
_cell.length_a   1.000
_cell.length_b   1.000
_cell.length_c   1.000
_cell.angle_alpha   90.00
_cell.angle_beta   90.00
_cell.angle_gamma   90.00
#
_symmetry.space_group_name_H-M   'P 1'
#
loop_
_entity.id
_entity.type
_entity.pdbx_description
1 polymer ?
#
loop_
_entity_poly.entity_id
_entity_poly.type
_entity_poly.pdbx_seq_one_letter_code
_entity_poly.pdbx_strand_id
1 'polypeptide(L)'
;MSTVPQVVFDAFHPAHRSNPYPRYAAVREYTALYPLRPDILMATRYRECAAVFADPLWGHGYEDGINPFRPGVDPDDVPGSMLRMDPPNHTRVRGLVKSAFMPRTTAGIRDRIESL
;
A
#
# COMPACT_ATOMS: atom_id res chain seq x y z
N MET A 1 -28.26 5.72 -22.70
CA MET A 1 -27.28 5.25 -21.69
C MET A 1 -25.90 5.71 -22.16
N SER A 2 -25.35 6.75 -21.54
CA SER A 2 -24.06 7.31 -21.94
C SER A 2 -22.95 6.33 -21.58
N THR A 3 -22.32 5.72 -22.57
CA THR A 3 -21.13 4.89 -22.38
C THR A 3 -20.00 5.81 -21.95
N VAL A 4 -19.72 5.82 -20.64
CA VAL A 4 -18.55 6.51 -20.10
C VAL A 4 -17.33 5.88 -20.79
N PRO A 5 -16.44 6.65 -21.42
CA PRO A 5 -15.28 6.09 -22.11
C PRO A 5 -14.46 5.27 -21.11
N GLN A 6 -14.21 4.00 -21.45
CA GLN A 6 -13.49 3.07 -20.59
C GLN A 6 -12.02 3.50 -20.49
N VAL A 7 -11.64 4.09 -19.36
CA VAL A 7 -10.23 4.36 -19.07
C VAL A 7 -9.55 3.06 -18.64
N VAL A 8 -8.51 2.65 -19.37
CA VAL A 8 -7.69 1.48 -19.02
C VAL A 8 -6.55 1.91 -18.12
N PHE A 9 -6.36 1.21 -17.01
CA PHE A 9 -5.22 1.44 -16.12
C PHE A 9 -4.06 0.49 -16.43
N ASP A 10 -3.05 0.99 -17.14
CA ASP A 10 -1.86 0.22 -17.54
C ASP A 10 -0.55 0.78 -16.97
N ALA A 11 -0.60 1.59 -15.90
CA ALA A 11 0.57 2.28 -15.34
C ALA A 11 1.72 1.34 -14.93
N PHE A 12 1.44 0.06 -14.67
CA PHE A 12 2.44 -0.95 -14.33
C PHE A 12 3.14 -1.58 -15.54
N HIS A 13 2.66 -1.32 -16.77
CA HIS A 13 3.29 -1.78 -17.99
C HIS A 13 4.73 -1.21 -18.09
N PRO A 14 5.74 -2.02 -18.49
CA PRO A 14 7.14 -1.58 -18.52
C PRO A 14 7.38 -0.28 -19.29
N ALA A 15 6.64 -0.05 -20.38
CA ALA A 15 6.74 1.17 -21.20
C ALA A 15 6.43 2.47 -20.43
N HIS A 16 5.73 2.37 -19.30
CA HIS A 16 5.24 3.54 -18.56
C HIS A 16 6.00 3.77 -17.25
N ARG A 17 6.92 2.87 -16.88
CA ARG A 17 7.65 2.92 -15.59
C ARG A 17 8.40 4.23 -15.37
N SER A 18 8.97 4.80 -16.43
CA SER A 18 9.69 6.08 -16.35
C SER A 18 8.77 7.28 -16.11
N ASN A 19 7.50 7.18 -16.52
CA ASN A 19 6.51 8.24 -16.34
C ASN A 19 5.08 7.68 -16.24
N PRO A 20 4.67 7.15 -15.07
CA PRO A 20 3.33 6.59 -14.90
C PRO A 20 2.27 7.69 -14.66
N TYR A 21 2.69 8.93 -14.40
CA TYR A 21 1.82 10.02 -13.95
C TYR A 21 0.67 10.36 -14.90
N PRO A 22 0.82 10.35 -16.25
CA PRO A 22 -0.31 10.57 -17.15
C PRO A 22 -1.43 9.53 -16.97
N ARG A 23 -1.10 8.28 -16.62
CA ARG A 23 -2.05 7.19 -16.42
C ARG A 23 -2.77 7.33 -15.08
N TYR A 24 -2.01 7.70 -14.03
CA TYR A 24 -2.60 8.08 -12.75
C TYR A 24 -3.56 9.26 -12.91
N ALA A 25 -3.21 10.26 -13.73
CA ALA A 25 -4.05 11.42 -14.00
C ALA A 25 -5.37 11.02 -14.69
N ALA A 26 -5.30 10.25 -15.77
CA ALA A 26 -6.48 9.80 -16.50
C ALA A 26 -7.47 9.04 -15.60
N VAL A 27 -6.99 8.10 -14.79
CA VAL A 27 -7.86 7.30 -13.91
C VAL A 27 -8.41 8.11 -12.73
N ARG A 28 -7.62 9.04 -12.19
CA ARG A 28 -8.06 9.96 -11.11
C ARG A 28 -9.17 10.89 -11.57
N GLU A 29 -9.12 11.37 -12.81
CA GLU A 29 -10.18 12.17 -13.43
C GLU A 29 -11.45 11.33 -13.63
N TYR A 30 -11.29 10.11 -14.11
CA TYR A 30 -12.37 9.19 -14.44
C TYR A 30 -13.23 8.78 -13.21
N THR A 31 -12.62 8.31 -12.12
CA THR A 31 -13.36 7.81 -10.95
C THR A 31 -12.52 7.89 -9.67
N ALA A 32 -13.16 8.04 -8.52
CA ALA A 32 -12.49 7.99 -7.21
C ALA A 32 -12.09 6.55 -6.80
N LEU A 33 -12.90 5.56 -7.20
CA LEU A 33 -12.69 4.14 -6.97
C LEU A 33 -12.72 3.41 -8.32
N TYR A 34 -11.57 2.93 -8.76
CA TYR A 34 -11.42 2.26 -10.05
C TYR A 34 -11.50 0.74 -9.87
N PRO A 35 -12.36 0.02 -10.61
CA PRO A 35 -12.42 -1.44 -10.55
C PRO A 35 -11.21 -2.05 -11.26
N LEU A 36 -10.14 -2.30 -10.51
CA LEU A 36 -8.88 -2.83 -11.03
C LEU A 36 -9.02 -4.31 -11.44
N ARG A 37 -9.77 -5.08 -10.65
CA ARG A 37 -10.16 -6.49 -10.89
C ARG A 37 -11.58 -6.70 -10.30
N PRO A 38 -12.26 -7.82 -10.58
CA PRO A 38 -13.63 -8.05 -10.08
C PRO A 38 -13.81 -7.76 -8.58
N ASP A 39 -12.83 -8.12 -7.76
CA ASP A 39 -12.89 -7.96 -6.29
C ASP A 39 -11.84 -6.97 -5.74
N ILE A 40 -11.24 -6.13 -6.61
CA ILE A 40 -10.23 -5.16 -6.20
C ILE A 40 -10.59 -3.77 -6.72
N LEU A 41 -10.85 -2.86 -5.79
CA LEU A 41 -10.99 -1.43 -6.04
C LEU A 41 -9.67 -0.71 -5.75
N MET A 42 -9.29 0.20 -6.63
CA MET A 42 -8.17 1.11 -6.44
C MET A 42 -8.68 2.51 -6.14
N ALA A 43 -8.31 3.07 -4.98
CA ALA A 43 -8.51 4.48 -4.70
C ALA A 43 -7.53 5.33 -5.52
N THR A 44 -8.04 6.36 -6.18
CA THR A 44 -7.28 7.12 -7.21
C THR A 44 -7.00 8.56 -6.80
N ARG A 45 -7.75 9.06 -5.81
CA ARG A 45 -7.76 10.43 -5.32
C ARG A 45 -7.29 10.45 -3.88
N TYR A 46 -6.62 11.54 -3.50
CA TYR A 46 -6.05 11.70 -2.16
C TYR A 46 -7.06 11.48 -1.04
N ARG A 47 -8.27 12.04 -1.19
CA ARG A 47 -9.33 11.95 -0.16
C ARG A 47 -9.67 10.49 0.18
N GLU A 48 -9.93 9.68 -0.83
CA GLU A 48 -10.27 8.27 -0.63
C GLU A 48 -9.07 7.46 -0.13
N CYS A 49 -7.85 7.73 -0.64
CA CYS A 49 -6.64 7.10 -0.11
C CYS A 49 -6.43 7.40 1.38
N ALA A 50 -6.56 8.67 1.77
CA ALA A 50 -6.39 9.10 3.16
C ALA A 50 -7.46 8.50 4.08
N ALA A 51 -8.71 8.41 3.61
CA ALA A 51 -9.79 7.77 4.36
C ALA A 51 -9.50 6.27 4.62
N VAL A 52 -9.06 5.53 3.59
CA VAL A 52 -8.68 4.11 3.72
C VAL A 52 -7.52 3.93 4.69
N PHE A 53 -6.48 4.76 4.61
CA PHE A 53 -5.31 4.63 5.50
C PHE A 53 -5.57 5.04 6.96
N ALA A 54 -6.60 5.85 7.22
CA ALA A 54 -6.90 6.35 8.56
C ALA A 54 -7.92 5.51 9.32
N ASP A 55 -8.75 4.74 8.61
CA ASP A 55 -9.86 3.99 9.20
C ASP A 55 -9.41 2.57 9.58
N PRO A 56 -9.47 2.18 10.87
CA PRO A 56 -9.02 0.86 11.35
C PRO A 56 -9.89 -0.30 10.87
N LEU A 57 -11.02 -0.05 10.21
CA LEU A 57 -11.80 -1.09 9.53
C LEU A 57 -11.06 -1.65 8.30
N TRP A 58 -10.07 -0.94 7.78
CA TRP A 58 -9.22 -1.42 6.68
C TRP A 58 -7.98 -2.12 7.21
N GLY A 59 -8.05 -3.44 7.28
CA GLY A 59 -6.92 -4.30 7.65
C GLY A 59 -6.07 -4.75 6.48
N HIS A 60 -5.07 -5.58 6.76
CA HIS A 60 -4.16 -6.13 5.76
C HIS A 60 -4.71 -7.41 5.08
N GLY A 61 -5.69 -8.09 5.71
CA GLY A 61 -6.39 -9.25 5.15
C GLY A 61 -5.51 -10.48 4.87
N TYR A 62 -4.27 -10.52 5.39
CA TYR A 62 -3.36 -11.66 5.23
C TYR A 62 -3.77 -12.85 6.11
N GLU A 63 -4.16 -12.61 7.36
CA GLU A 63 -4.63 -13.66 8.27
C GLU A 63 -5.93 -14.29 7.76
N ASP A 64 -6.76 -13.51 7.07
CA ASP A 64 -8.03 -13.96 6.46
C ASP A 64 -7.87 -14.55 5.03
N GLY A 65 -6.64 -14.63 4.50
CA GLY A 65 -6.37 -15.16 3.16
C GLY A 65 -6.93 -14.32 2.00
N ILE A 66 -7.33 -13.07 2.26
CA ILE A 66 -7.97 -12.18 1.28
C ILE A 66 -6.95 -11.62 0.28
N ASN A 67 -5.64 -11.66 0.57
CA ASN A 67 -4.64 -11.01 -0.27
C ASN A 67 -4.59 -11.58 -1.71
N PRO A 68 -5.00 -10.81 -2.73
CA PRO A 68 -5.12 -11.31 -4.09
C PRO A 68 -3.79 -11.28 -4.88
N PHE A 69 -2.70 -10.78 -4.27
CA PHE A 69 -1.42 -10.55 -4.93
C PHE A 69 -0.38 -11.66 -4.67
N ARG A 70 -0.71 -12.68 -3.86
CA ARG A 70 0.13 -13.87 -3.63
C ARG A 70 -0.68 -15.18 -3.66
N PRO A 71 -1.40 -15.48 -4.76
CA PRO A 71 -2.14 -16.74 -4.84
C PRO A 71 -1.18 -17.93 -4.77
N GLY A 72 -1.50 -18.91 -3.92
CA GLY A 72 -0.77 -20.18 -3.82
C GLY A 72 0.55 -20.14 -3.03
N VAL A 73 0.81 -19.06 -2.27
CA VAL A 73 1.93 -19.01 -1.32
C VAL A 73 1.40 -19.33 0.07
N ASP A 74 1.97 -20.34 0.74
CA ASP A 74 1.63 -20.66 2.12
C ASP A 74 2.00 -19.48 3.03
N PRO A 75 1.10 -19.00 3.91
CA PRO A 75 1.41 -17.96 4.88
C PRO A 75 2.70 -18.21 5.69
N ASP A 76 3.00 -19.48 5.99
CA ASP A 76 4.17 -19.91 6.76
C ASP A 76 5.49 -19.80 5.97
N ASP A 77 5.44 -19.79 4.64
CA ASP A 77 6.59 -19.64 3.75
C ASP A 77 7.05 -18.17 3.61
N VAL A 78 6.27 -17.21 4.14
CA VAL A 78 6.60 -15.79 4.05
C VAL A 78 7.10 -15.29 5.41
N PRO A 79 8.37 -14.84 5.53
CA PRO A 79 8.93 -14.36 6.80
C PRO A 79 8.04 -13.30 7.47
N GLY A 80 7.67 -13.55 8.73
CA GLY A 80 6.80 -12.68 9.52
C GLY A 80 7.20 -11.21 9.44
N SER A 81 6.23 -10.32 9.18
CA SER A 81 6.46 -8.88 9.11
C SER A 81 5.28 -8.12 9.68
N MET A 82 5.56 -7.08 10.47
CA MET A 82 4.51 -6.21 11.01
C MET A 82 3.72 -5.46 9.93
N LEU A 83 4.24 -5.41 8.69
CA LEU A 83 3.55 -4.86 7.52
C LEU A 83 2.34 -5.70 7.05
N ARG A 84 2.13 -6.87 7.64
CA ARG A 84 1.05 -7.81 7.30
C ARG A 84 0.09 -8.08 8.46
N MET A 85 0.28 -7.38 9.58
CA MET A 85 -0.46 -7.62 10.81
C MET A 85 -1.47 -6.51 11.04
N ASP A 86 -2.62 -6.87 11.57
CA ASP A 86 -3.58 -5.92 12.12
C ASP A 86 -3.44 -5.83 13.65
N PRO A 87 -4.02 -4.80 14.30
CA PRO A 87 -4.13 -4.79 15.76
C PRO A 87 -4.86 -6.05 16.29
N PRO A 88 -4.49 -6.56 17.49
CA PRO A 88 -3.52 -6.01 18.43
C PRO A 88 -2.07 -6.44 18.16
N ASN A 89 -1.84 -7.43 17.29
CA ASN A 89 -0.50 -7.97 17.02
C ASN A 89 0.44 -6.91 16.44
N HIS A 90 -0.03 -6.14 15.47
CA HIS A 90 0.72 -5.00 14.92
C HIS A 90 1.14 -4.01 16.01
N THR A 91 0.22 -3.63 16.90
CA THR A 91 0.48 -2.68 17.99
C THR A 91 1.58 -3.20 18.91
N ARG A 92 1.55 -4.49 19.25
CA ARG A 92 2.56 -5.15 20.09
C ARG A 92 3.94 -5.15 19.44
N VAL A 93 4.05 -5.62 18.19
CA VAL A 93 5.34 -5.72 17.48
C VAL A 93 5.90 -4.33 17.17
N ARG A 94 5.07 -3.38 16.73
CA ARG A 94 5.48 -1.98 16.50
C ARG A 94 6.02 -1.33 17.77
N GLY A 95 5.43 -1.65 18.92
CA GLY A 95 5.89 -1.18 20.24
C GLY A 95 7.33 -1.58 20.54
N LEU A 96 7.75 -2.78 20.16
CA LEU A 96 9.10 -3.29 20.42
C LEU A 96 10.18 -2.55 19.61
N VAL A 97 9.87 -2.12 18.39
CA VAL A 97 10.86 -1.49 17.50
C VAL A 97 10.84 0.04 17.54
N LYS A 98 9.76 0.66 18.03
CA LYS A 98 9.56 2.12 18.00
C LYS A 98 10.75 2.91 18.57
N SER A 99 11.39 2.40 19.62
CA SER A 99 12.51 3.09 20.28
C SER A 99 13.75 3.26 19.40
N ALA A 100 13.98 2.31 18.49
CA ALA A 100 15.09 2.35 17.53
C ALA A 100 14.93 3.48 16.51
N PHE A 101 13.70 3.91 16.23
CA PHE A 101 13.37 4.91 15.21
C PHE A 101 12.94 6.27 15.79
N MET A 102 13.19 6.54 17.08
CA MET A 102 12.92 7.86 17.65
C MET A 102 13.87 8.91 17.05
N PRO A 103 13.45 10.19 16.91
CA PRO A 103 14.28 11.24 16.33
C PRO A 103 15.69 11.33 16.92
N ARG A 104 15.81 11.21 18.26
CA ARG A 104 17.11 11.22 18.95
C ARG A 104 17.99 10.01 18.57
N THR A 105 17.41 8.81 18.53
CA THR A 105 18.12 7.58 18.15
C THR A 105 18.60 7.65 16.70
N THR A 106 17.73 8.07 15.79
CA THR A 106 18.04 8.25 14.37
C THR A 106 19.08 9.35 14.14
N ALA A 107 19.04 10.44 14.91
CA ALA A 107 20.07 11.47 14.82
C ALA A 107 21.46 10.96 15.25
N GLY A 108 21.51 10.06 16.24
CA GLY A 108 22.77 9.49 16.74
C GLY A 108 23.54 8.62 15.75
N ILE A 109 22.92 8.17 14.65
CA ILE A 109 23.60 7.41 13.59
C ILE A 109 24.06 8.28 12.41
N ARG A 110 23.77 9.60 12.42
CA ARG A 110 24.12 10.54 11.34
C ARG A 110 25.60 10.49 11.01
N ASP A 111 26.47 10.77 11.98
CA ASP A 111 27.92 10.90 11.75
C ASP A 111 28.52 9.61 11.19
N ARG A 112 28.00 8.45 11.61
CA ARG A 112 28.40 7.15 11.06
C ARG A 112 27.99 7.00 9.60
N ILE A 113 26.81 7.47 9.21
CA ILE A 113 26.34 7.40 7.81
C ILE A 113 27.13 8.39 6.95
N GLU A 114 27.36 9.60 7.44
CA GLU A 114 28.10 10.65 6.72
C GLU A 114 29.60 10.33 6.55
N SER A 115 30.12 9.32 7.26
CA SER A 115 31.50 8.81 7.12
C SER A 115 31.64 7.54 6.26
N LEU A 116 30.55 7.03 5.69
CA LEU A 116 30.55 5.94 4.69
C LEU A 116 30.75 6.49 3.28
#